data_AF-A0A3D0PA95-F1
#
_entry.id   AF-A0A3D0PA95-F1
#
_cell.length_a   1.000
_cell.length_b   1.000
_cell.length_c   1.000
_cell.angle_alpha   90.00
_cell.angle_beta   90.00
_cell.angle_gamma   90.00
#
_symmetry.space_group_name_H-M   'P 1'
#
loop_
_entity.id
_entity.type
_entity.pdbx_description
1 polymer ?
#
loop_
_entity_poly.entity_id
_entity_poly.type
_entity_poly.pdbx_seq_one_letter_code
_entity_poly.pdbx_strand_id
1 'polypeptide(L)'
;MKTCRHVFAVVLFCGTAICAAGQSAVSVEFRTEADALYQKQDWKAALPFYEKIAAAEPYNPGAKYRLGVCLIGLNRHREAIAPLEGLMTASPNVVFATALARAYAGAKERGKMFEVLEQATKLGGIPATTLDGSA
;
A
#
# COMPACT_ATOMS: atom_id res chain seq x y z
N MET A 1 -54.55 -32.19 -17.10
CA MET A 1 -55.48 -32.16 -15.95
C MET A 1 -54.98 -33.12 -14.88
N LYS A 2 -55.09 -32.74 -13.59
CA LYS A 2 -54.66 -33.41 -12.32
C LYS A 2 -53.19 -33.16 -11.95
N THR A 3 -52.78 -32.10 -11.22
CA THR A 3 -52.97 -31.65 -9.82
C THR A 3 -52.58 -32.62 -8.69
N CYS A 4 -51.84 -32.03 -7.73
CA CYS A 4 -51.64 -32.39 -6.31
C CYS A 4 -50.72 -33.58 -5.99
N ARG A 5 -49.96 -33.63 -4.89
CA ARG A 5 -49.61 -32.69 -3.79
C ARG A 5 -48.76 -33.54 -2.84
N HIS A 6 -47.44 -33.39 -2.83
CA HIS A 6 -46.61 -33.87 -1.70
C HIS A 6 -45.57 -32.81 -1.41
N VAL A 7 -46.01 -31.84 -0.61
CA VAL A 7 -45.18 -31.10 0.33
C VAL A 7 -44.38 -32.11 1.13
N PHE A 8 -43.03 -32.07 1.08
CA PHE A 8 -42.17 -32.36 2.23
C PHE A 8 -40.71 -32.00 1.91
N ALA A 9 -40.02 -31.56 2.95
CA ALA A 9 -38.57 -31.35 3.04
C ALA A 9 -38.00 -30.09 2.38
N VAL A 10 -38.16 -29.00 3.12
CA VAL A 10 -37.11 -28.02 3.39
C VAL A 10 -35.72 -28.68 3.35
N VAL A 11 -34.91 -28.31 2.37
CA VAL A 11 -33.47 -28.20 2.57
C VAL A 11 -33.07 -26.81 2.11
N LEU A 12 -33.19 -25.90 3.07
CA LEU A 12 -32.45 -24.65 3.14
C LEU A 12 -30.96 -25.03 3.15
N PHE A 13 -30.39 -25.33 1.97
CA PHE A 13 -28.94 -25.22 1.81
C PHE A 13 -28.64 -23.74 1.67
N CYS A 14 -28.76 -23.04 2.80
CA CYS A 14 -27.97 -21.86 3.08
C CYS A 14 -26.52 -22.34 3.09
N GLY A 15 -25.97 -22.56 1.89
CA GLY A 15 -24.55 -22.74 1.66
C GLY A 15 -23.94 -21.40 1.99
N THR A 16 -23.68 -21.22 3.27
CA THR A 16 -22.96 -20.11 3.85
C THR A 16 -21.81 -19.78 2.93
N ALA A 17 -21.76 -18.51 2.53
CA ALA A 17 -20.55 -17.91 2.04
C ALA A 17 -19.45 -18.27 3.04
N ILE A 18 -18.65 -19.28 2.71
CA ILE A 18 -17.35 -19.46 3.32
C ILE A 18 -16.52 -18.35 2.68
N CYS A 19 -16.72 -17.13 3.18
CA CYS A 19 -15.61 -16.21 3.30
C CYS A 19 -14.63 -16.92 4.23
N ALA A 20 -13.80 -17.79 3.65
CA ALA A 20 -12.53 -18.15 4.22
C ALA A 20 -11.68 -16.88 4.13
N ALA A 21 -12.01 -15.89 4.97
CA ALA A 21 -11.04 -14.98 5.51
C ALA A 21 -10.14 -15.84 6.39
N GLY A 22 -9.27 -16.62 5.73
CA GLY A 22 -8.20 -17.36 6.36
C GLY A 22 -7.42 -16.34 7.16
N GLN A 23 -7.52 -16.45 8.47
CA GLN A 23 -6.77 -15.65 9.43
C GLN A 23 -5.30 -15.71 9.06
N SER A 24 -4.81 -14.64 8.46
CA SER A 24 -3.40 -14.29 8.48
C SER A 24 -3.30 -12.98 9.22
N ALA A 25 -3.74 -12.97 10.48
CA ALA A 25 -3.37 -11.92 11.40
C ALA A 25 -1.85 -11.98 11.47
N VAL A 26 -1.18 -11.10 10.73
CA VAL A 26 0.27 -10.96 10.76
C VAL A 26 0.67 -10.85 12.23
N SER A 27 1.50 -11.81 12.69
CA SER A 27 1.87 -11.89 14.10
C SER A 27 2.69 -10.67 14.52
N VAL A 28 2.75 -10.40 15.82
CA VAL A 28 3.55 -9.29 16.34
C VAL A 28 5.02 -9.51 15.99
N GLU A 29 5.52 -10.74 16.13
CA GLU A 29 6.89 -11.11 15.80
C GLU A 29 7.20 -10.85 14.33
N PHE A 30 6.27 -11.19 13.42
CA PHE A 30 6.44 -10.94 11.99
C PHE A 30 6.57 -9.45 11.67
N ARG A 31 5.82 -8.59 12.37
CA ARG A 31 5.95 -7.12 12.22
C ARG A 31 7.25 -6.62 12.82
N THR A 32 7.62 -7.11 13.99
CA THR A 32 8.86 -6.72 14.66
C THR A 32 10.08 -7.05 13.79
N GLU A 33 10.08 -8.20 13.14
CA GLU A 33 11.12 -8.57 12.18
C GLU A 33 11.11 -7.65 10.95
N ALA A 34 9.94 -7.42 10.35
CA ALA A 34 9.79 -6.49 9.22
C ALA A 34 10.29 -5.07 9.56
N ASP A 35 9.98 -4.60 10.76
CA ASP A 35 10.41 -3.30 11.27
C ASP A 35 11.93 -3.29 11.51
N ALA A 36 12.50 -4.33 12.11
CA ALA A 36 13.94 -4.41 12.34
C ALA A 36 14.73 -4.40 11.02
N LEU A 37 14.27 -5.14 10.01
CA LEU A 37 14.88 -5.16 8.67
C LEU A 37 14.74 -3.79 7.99
N TYR A 38 13.57 -3.15 8.11
CA TYR A 38 13.34 -1.79 7.60
C TYR A 38 14.26 -0.75 8.24
N GLN A 39 14.43 -0.78 9.56
CA GLN A 39 15.32 0.15 10.26
C GLN A 39 16.79 -0.06 9.88
N LYS A 40 17.19 -1.30 9.60
CA LYS A 40 18.52 -1.62 9.05
C LYS A 40 18.68 -1.24 7.58
N GLN A 41 17.62 -0.76 6.93
CA GLN A 41 17.58 -0.47 5.49
C GLN A 41 17.90 -1.70 4.63
N ASP A 42 17.69 -2.90 5.16
CA ASP A 42 17.78 -4.13 4.38
C ASP A 42 16.49 -4.29 3.57
N TRP A 43 16.37 -3.47 2.52
CA TRP A 43 15.18 -3.41 1.69
C TRP A 43 14.87 -4.75 1.03
N LYS A 44 15.91 -5.54 0.71
CA LYS A 44 15.78 -6.84 0.07
C LYS A 44 15.13 -7.84 1.01
N ALA A 45 15.55 -7.87 2.28
CA ALA A 45 14.95 -8.74 3.28
C ALA A 45 13.59 -8.22 3.77
N ALA A 46 13.42 -6.89 3.89
CA ALA A 46 12.19 -6.28 4.38
C ALA A 46 11.00 -6.38 3.40
N LEU A 47 11.28 -6.32 2.09
CA LEU A 47 10.24 -6.31 1.05
C LEU A 47 9.19 -7.44 1.19
N PRO A 48 9.56 -8.74 1.23
CA PRO A 48 8.57 -9.81 1.30
C PRO A 48 7.70 -9.75 2.57
N PHE A 49 8.21 -9.17 3.66
CA PHE A 49 7.40 -8.93 4.85
C PHE A 49 6.35 -7.86 4.59
N TYR A 50 6.72 -6.71 4.04
CA TYR A 50 5.75 -5.64 3.77
C TYR A 50 4.77 -5.97 2.66
N GLU A 51 5.14 -6.81 1.68
CA GLU A 51 4.20 -7.37 0.71
C GLU A 51 3.11 -8.19 1.42
N LYS A 52 3.50 -9.09 2.33
CA LYS A 52 2.55 -9.89 3.11
C LYS A 52 1.70 -9.04 4.05
N ILE A 53 2.29 -8.05 4.72
CA ILE A 53 1.56 -7.15 5.63
C ILE A 53 0.54 -6.31 4.84
N ALA A 54 0.95 -5.70 3.73
CA ALA A 54 0.06 -4.89 2.91
C ALA A 54 -1.07 -5.71 2.28
N ALA A 55 -0.83 -6.99 1.94
CA ALA A 55 -1.85 -7.89 1.45
C ALA A 55 -2.84 -8.31 2.54
N ALA A 56 -2.36 -8.60 3.76
CA ALA A 56 -3.20 -8.95 4.90
C ALA A 56 -3.96 -7.74 5.47
N GLU A 57 -3.43 -6.52 5.29
CA GLU A 57 -3.99 -5.28 5.82
C GLU A 57 -4.16 -4.22 4.73
N PRO A 58 -5.17 -4.38 3.85
CA PRO A 58 -5.39 -3.46 2.72
C PRO A 58 -5.67 -2.02 3.14
N TYR A 59 -6.07 -1.77 4.38
CA TYR A 59 -6.39 -0.46 4.94
C TYR A 59 -5.27 0.11 5.84
N ASN A 60 -4.11 -0.54 5.93
CA ASN A 60 -2.98 -0.03 6.70
C ASN A 60 -2.08 0.88 5.82
N PRO A 61 -2.18 2.22 5.96
CA PRO A 61 -1.37 3.14 5.17
C PRO A 61 0.13 3.02 5.48
N GLY A 62 0.49 2.68 6.71
CA GLY A 62 1.88 2.50 7.13
C GLY A 62 2.55 1.30 6.45
N ALA A 63 1.83 0.20 6.28
CA ALA A 63 2.32 -0.98 5.57
C ALA A 63 2.56 -0.69 4.09
N LYS A 64 1.60 -0.02 3.42
CA LYS A 64 1.73 0.40 2.01
C LYS A 64 2.87 1.40 1.81
N TYR A 65 3.02 2.36 2.73
CA TYR A 65 4.13 3.31 2.71
C TYR A 65 5.48 2.59 2.79
N ARG A 66 5.65 1.69 3.78
CA ARG A 66 6.91 0.95 3.98
C ARG A 66 7.22 0.00 2.83
N LEU A 67 6.20 -0.62 2.23
CA LEU A 67 6.34 -1.36 0.97
C LEU A 67 6.89 -0.46 -0.15
N GLY A 68 6.28 0.72 -0.35
CA GLY A 68 6.76 1.70 -1.34
C GLY A 68 8.21 2.15 -1.08
N VAL A 69 8.59 2.37 0.18
CA VAL A 69 9.97 2.72 0.54
C VAL A 69 10.94 1.57 0.25
N CYS A 70 10.59 0.32 0.54
CA CYS A 70 11.42 -0.84 0.20
C CYS A 70 11.65 -0.92 -1.32
N LEU A 71 10.59 -0.74 -2.12
CA LEU A 71 10.69 -0.72 -3.58
C LEU A 71 11.59 0.40 -4.09
N ILE A 72 11.47 1.61 -3.53
CA ILE A 72 12.37 2.74 -3.85
C ILE A 72 13.82 2.40 -3.48
N GLY A 73 14.06 1.83 -2.29
CA GLY A 73 15.39 1.43 -1.84
C GLY A 73 16.05 0.35 -2.70
N LEU A 74 15.25 -0.44 -3.42
CA LEU A 74 15.69 -1.44 -4.39
C LEU A 74 15.78 -0.90 -5.84
N ASN A 75 15.64 0.41 -6.05
CA ASN A 75 15.54 1.05 -7.37
C ASN A 75 14.36 0.56 -8.23
N ARG A 76 13.38 -0.10 -7.63
CA ARG A 76 12.13 -0.55 -8.28
C ARG A 76 11.09 0.57 -8.30
N HIS A 77 11.51 1.73 -8.80
CA HIS A 77 10.73 2.98 -8.72
C HIS A 77 9.37 2.88 -9.41
N ARG A 78 9.31 2.24 -10.59
CA ARG A 78 8.06 2.06 -11.35
C ARG A 78 7.01 1.27 -10.56
N GLU A 79 7.44 0.24 -9.83
CA GLU A 79 6.54 -0.60 -9.04
C GLU A 79 6.05 0.11 -7.78
N ALA A 80 6.82 1.06 -7.25
CA ALA A 80 6.43 1.85 -6.09
C ALA A 80 5.33 2.90 -6.42
N ILE A 81 5.23 3.36 -7.67
CA ILE A 81 4.36 4.49 -8.04
C ILE A 81 2.89 4.17 -7.76
N ALA A 82 2.31 3.15 -8.39
CA ALA A 82 0.86 2.90 -8.30
C ALA A 82 0.38 2.67 -6.85
N PRO A 83 1.08 1.88 -6.00
CA PRO A 83 0.73 1.75 -4.59
C PRO A 83 0.80 3.07 -3.81
N LEU A 84 1.81 3.92 -4.09
CA LEU A 84 1.98 5.21 -3.42
C LEU A 84 0.98 6.27 -3.91
N GLU A 85 0.57 6.23 -5.18
CA GLU A 85 -0.52 7.04 -5.70
C GLU A 85 -1.84 6.71 -5.00
N GLY A 86 -2.19 5.41 -4.93
CA GLY A 86 -3.38 4.97 -4.22
C GLY A 86 -3.35 5.34 -2.73
N LEU A 87 -2.17 5.30 -2.11
CA LEU A 87 -1.97 5.75 -0.74
C LEU A 87 -2.21 7.26 -0.59
N MET A 88 -1.70 8.07 -1.52
CA MET A 88 -1.91 9.52 -1.56
C MET A 88 -3.37 9.90 -1.81
N THR A 89 -4.10 9.13 -2.62
CA THR A 89 -5.54 9.34 -2.82
C THR A 89 -6.34 9.02 -1.55
N ALA A 90 -5.99 7.95 -0.84
CA ALA A 90 -6.72 7.51 0.35
C ALA A 90 -6.42 8.34 1.60
N SER A 91 -5.16 8.76 1.78
CA SER A 91 -4.73 9.53 2.96
C SER A 91 -3.61 10.50 2.57
N PRO A 92 -3.96 11.67 2.02
CA PRO A 92 -2.96 12.67 1.63
C PRO A 92 -2.17 13.16 2.85
N ASN A 93 -0.84 13.08 2.79
CA ASN A 93 0.05 13.77 3.73
C ASN A 93 1.43 14.01 3.12
N VAL A 94 2.23 14.85 3.79
CA VAL A 94 3.55 15.27 3.32
C VAL A 94 4.54 14.11 3.17
N VAL A 95 4.48 13.11 4.07
CA VAL A 95 5.41 11.97 4.08
C VAL A 95 5.16 11.06 2.87
N PHE A 96 3.89 10.79 2.57
CA PHE A 96 3.50 9.95 1.44
C PHE A 96 3.75 10.68 0.11
N ALA A 97 3.48 11.99 0.05
CA ALA A 97 3.78 12.80 -1.12
C ALA A 97 5.29 12.81 -1.41
N THR A 98 6.12 12.96 -0.38
CA THR A 98 7.58 12.92 -0.52
C THR A 98 8.07 11.55 -1.01
N ALA A 99 7.52 10.45 -0.52
CA ALA A 99 7.86 9.12 -1.03
C ALA A 99 7.43 8.91 -2.49
N LEU A 100 6.23 9.37 -2.86
CA LEU A 100 5.75 9.31 -4.24
C LEU A 100 6.63 10.17 -5.17
N ALA A 101 7.01 11.38 -4.74
CA ALA A 101 7.94 12.23 -5.49
C ALA A 101 9.30 11.55 -5.70
N ARG A 102 9.84 10.86 -4.69
CA ARG A 102 11.07 10.05 -4.83
C ARG A 102 10.91 8.91 -5.83
N ALA A 103 9.78 8.23 -5.84
CA ALA A 103 9.48 7.20 -6.83
C ALA A 103 9.42 7.79 -8.25
N TYR A 104 8.77 8.95 -8.43
CA TYR A 104 8.72 9.62 -9.72
C TYR A 104 10.08 10.12 -10.20
N ALA A 105 10.90 10.68 -9.30
CA ALA A 105 12.26 11.10 -9.60
C ALA A 105 13.11 9.92 -10.11
N GLY A 106 13.10 8.79 -9.39
CA GLY A 106 13.82 7.58 -9.79
C GLY A 106 13.30 6.94 -11.08
N ALA A 107 12.01 7.08 -11.37
CA ALA A 107 11.40 6.67 -12.64
C ALA A 107 11.63 7.66 -13.80
N LYS A 108 12.33 8.77 -13.56
CA LYS A 108 12.61 9.87 -14.50
C LYS A 108 11.35 10.62 -14.99
N GLU A 109 10.28 10.55 -14.23
CA GLU A 109 8.99 11.23 -14.48
C GLU A 109 8.98 12.62 -13.83
N ARG A 110 9.83 13.51 -14.34
CA ARG A 110 10.09 14.83 -13.71
C ARG A 110 8.85 15.71 -13.58
N GLY A 111 7.93 15.69 -14.55
CA GLY A 111 6.69 16.48 -14.49
C GLY A 111 5.83 16.09 -13.28
N LYS A 112 5.51 14.80 -13.17
CA LYS A 112 4.72 14.26 -12.07
C LYS A 112 5.40 14.43 -10.71
N MET A 113 6.73 14.34 -10.66
CA MET A 113 7.49 14.63 -9.44
C MET A 113 7.22 16.06 -8.95
N PHE A 114 7.30 17.08 -9.81
CA PHE A 114 7.04 18.47 -9.42
C PHE A 114 5.59 18.69 -9.00
N GLU A 115 4.62 18.09 -9.70
CA GLU A 115 3.21 18.14 -9.34
C GLU A 115 2.97 17.62 -7.91
N VAL A 116 3.55 16.47 -7.57
CA VAL A 116 3.40 15.87 -6.23
C VAL A 116 4.11 16.69 -5.16
N LEU A 117 5.26 17.30 -5.46
CA LEU A 117 5.94 18.19 -4.50
C LEU A 117 5.14 19.47 -4.25
N GLU A 118 4.48 20.04 -5.26
CA GLU A 118 3.59 21.19 -5.08
C GLU A 118 2.41 20.82 -4.17
N GLN A 119 1.83 19.62 -4.35
CA GLN A 119 0.82 19.10 -3.44
C GLN A 119 1.36 18.95 -2.01
N ALA A 120 2.60 18.46 -1.86
CA ALA A 120 3.25 18.34 -0.56
C ALA A 120 3.38 19.70 0.13
N THR A 121 3.70 20.78 -0.61
CA THR A 121 3.75 22.15 -0.09
C THR A 121 2.39 22.62 0.43
N LYS A 122 1.31 22.35 -0.30
CA LYS A 122 -0.07 22.66 0.14
C LYS A 122 -0.45 21.91 1.42
N LEU A 123 0.16 20.76 1.67
CA LEU A 123 0.01 19.96 2.89
C LEU A 123 0.97 20.37 4.03
N GLY A 124 1.71 21.48 3.88
CA GLY A 124 2.67 21.99 4.87
C GLY A 124 4.11 21.52 4.68
N GLY A 125 4.44 20.93 3.53
CA GLY A 125 5.80 20.53 3.14
C GLY A 125 6.64 21.69 2.59
N ILE A 126 7.91 21.38 2.31
CA ILE A 126 8.87 22.35 1.74
C ILE A 126 8.63 22.50 0.23
N PRO A 127 8.66 23.73 -0.34
CA PRO A 127 8.50 23.94 -1.78
C PRO A 127 9.55 23.23 -2.63
N ALA A 128 9.15 22.71 -3.79
CA ALA A 128 10.09 22.10 -4.74
C ALA A 128 11.16 23.08 -5.24
N THR A 129 10.80 24.37 -5.34
CA THR A 129 11.68 25.45 -5.81
C THR A 129 12.88 25.70 -4.90
N THR A 130 12.89 25.17 -3.67
CA THR A 130 14.07 25.26 -2.79
C THR A 130 15.03 24.08 -2.97
N LEU A 131 14.68 23.10 -3.81
CA LEU A 131 15.45 21.86 -4.01
C LEU A 131 16.22 21.85 -5.33
N ASP A 132 16.00 22.82 -6.21
CA ASP A 132 16.61 22.86 -7.55
C ASP A 132 18.08 23.34 -7.57
N GLY A 133 18.69 23.55 -6.40
CA GLY A 133 20.11 23.90 -6.25
C GLY A 133 20.48 25.27 -6.82
N SER A 134 19.50 26.12 -7.16
CA SER A 134 19.72 27.47 -7.66
C SER A 134 19.78 28.53 -6.55
N ALA A 135 20.56 28.25 -5.50
CA ALA A 135 20.94 29.21 -4.45
C ALA A 135 22.36 29.74 -4.68
#